data_AF-A0A4Y2L0C3-F1
#
_entry.id   AF-A0A4Y2L0C3-F1
#
_cell.length_a   1.000
_cell.length_b   1.000
_cell.length_c   1.000
_cell.angle_alpha   90.00
_cell.angle_beta   90.00
_cell.angle_gamma   90.00
#
_symmetry.space_group_name_H-M   'P 1'
#
loop_
_entity.id
_entity.type
_entity.pdbx_description
1 polymer ?
#
loop_
_entity_poly.entity_id
_entity_poly.type
_entity_poly.pdbx_seq_one_letter_code
_entity_poly.pdbx_strand_id
1 'polypeptide(L)'
;MSSTCFFLLCSQMAGMYCLLSEFVLTKTEDIITIQIIEFAFIIVFCPSTVIGIIWCASRINAQHQMIQRAIYLLLDSQTKLRKHDTAIISYLNRMKEKQFPIMSSCGFLELTPKLLIGLFGSLFTYGLLFLNLKR
;
A
#
# COMPACT_ATOMS: atom_id res chain seq x y z
N MET A 1 8.66 5.64 8.01
CA MET A 1 7.36 5.47 7.33
C MET A 1 7.08 4.04 6.88
N SER A 2 8.09 3.29 6.45
CA SER A 2 7.95 1.91 5.97
C SER A 2 7.42 0.89 7.01
N SER A 3 7.88 0.95 8.27
CA SER A 3 7.49 0.00 9.33
C SER A 3 6.07 0.23 9.88
N THR A 4 5.66 1.49 10.09
CA THR A 4 4.32 1.81 10.59
C THR A 4 3.23 1.37 9.62
N CYS A 5 3.44 1.55 8.31
CA CYS A 5 2.51 1.04 7.29
C CYS A 5 2.43 -0.48 7.28
N PHE A 6 3.55 -1.19 7.51
CA PHE A 6 3.57 -2.64 7.63
C PHE A 6 2.74 -3.12 8.82
N PHE A 7 3.00 -2.56 10.01
CA PHE A 7 2.26 -2.91 11.22
C PHE A 7 0.76 -2.63 11.08
N LEU A 8 0.39 -1.50 10.47
CA LEU A 8 -1.01 -1.17 10.18
C LEU A 8 -1.63 -2.16 9.19
N LEU A 9 -0.97 -2.50 8.09
CA LEU A 9 -1.48 -3.48 7.13
C LEU A 9 -1.68 -4.86 7.79
N CYS A 10 -0.71 -5.30 8.59
CA CYS A 10 -0.80 -6.56 9.34
C CYS A 10 -1.93 -6.54 10.37
N SER A 11 -2.09 -5.45 11.14
CA SER A 11 -3.15 -5.35 12.14
C SER A 11 -4.54 -5.32 11.51
N GLN A 12 -4.69 -4.61 10.38
CA GLN A 12 -5.95 -4.52 9.63
C GLN A 12 -6.31 -5.89 9.02
N MET A 13 -5.35 -6.60 8.44
CA MET A 13 -5.59 -7.96 7.92
C MET A 13 -5.91 -8.96 9.03
N ALA A 14 -5.19 -8.92 10.15
CA ALA A 14 -5.47 -9.77 11.31
C ALA A 14 -6.89 -9.53 11.84
N GLY A 15 -7.30 -8.26 11.97
CA GLY A 15 -8.67 -7.89 12.37
C GLY A 15 -9.72 -8.47 11.42
N MET A 16 -9.51 -8.37 10.11
CA MET A 16 -10.42 -8.96 9.12
C MET A 16 -10.51 -10.48 9.22
N TYR A 17 -9.39 -11.18 9.43
CA TYR A 17 -9.40 -12.64 9.62
C TYR A 17 -10.07 -13.07 10.93
N CYS A 18 -9.84 -12.35 12.02
CA CYS A 18 -10.49 -12.60 13.31
C CYS A 18 -12.01 -12.45 13.19
N LEU A 19 -12.49 -11.37 12.58
CA LEU A 19 -13.93 -11.19 12.34
C LEU A 19 -14.52 -12.26 11.45
N LEU A 20 -13.82 -12.64 10.39
CA LEU A 20 -14.30 -13.66 9.48
C LEU A 20 -14.42 -15.02 10.20
N SER A 21 -13.48 -15.30 11.11
CA SER A 21 -13.53 -16.48 11.99
C SER A 21 -14.68 -16.42 12.98
N GLU A 22 -14.90 -15.28 13.63
CA GLU A 22 -16.03 -15.08 14.54
C GLU A 22 -17.37 -15.20 13.82
N PHE A 23 -17.54 -14.54 12.67
CA PHE A 23 -18.74 -14.63 11.84
C PHE A 23 -19.05 -16.09 11.44
N VAL A 24 -18.02 -16.87 11.14
CA VAL A 24 -18.17 -18.29 10.82
C VAL A 24 -18.50 -19.11 12.07
N LEU A 25 -17.97 -18.79 13.25
CA LEU A 25 -18.23 -19.55 14.47
C LEU A 25 -19.62 -19.24 15.09
N THR A 26 -20.12 -18.01 14.91
CA THR A 26 -21.40 -17.57 15.47
C THR A 26 -22.57 -18.28 14.79
N LYS A 27 -23.51 -18.81 15.58
CA LYS A 27 -24.81 -19.29 15.10
C LYS A 27 -25.73 -18.10 14.88
N THR A 28 -26.57 -18.18 13.86
CA THR A 28 -27.45 -17.10 13.39
C THR A 28 -28.42 -16.57 14.46
N GLU A 29 -28.60 -17.29 15.56
CA GLU A 29 -29.51 -16.97 16.66
C GLU A 29 -28.87 -16.13 17.78
N ASP A 30 -27.54 -16.02 17.84
CA ASP A 30 -26.79 -15.34 18.92
C ASP A 30 -26.26 -13.94 18.53
N ILE A 31 -26.69 -13.39 17.38
CA ILE A 31 -26.15 -12.13 16.86
C ILE A 31 -26.82 -10.94 17.56
N ILE A 32 -26.06 -10.23 18.39
CA ILE A 32 -26.51 -8.99 19.04
C ILE A 32 -26.36 -7.82 18.06
N THR A 33 -27.30 -6.86 18.05
CA THR A 33 -27.26 -5.67 17.19
C THR A 33 -25.92 -4.90 17.25
N ILE A 34 -25.26 -4.91 18.41
CA ILE A 34 -23.94 -4.30 18.62
C ILE A 34 -22.86 -4.96 17.75
N GLN A 35 -22.86 -6.29 17.66
CA GLN A 35 -21.91 -7.03 16.83
C GLN A 35 -22.11 -6.72 15.35
N ILE A 36 -23.35 -6.59 14.88
CA ILE A 36 -23.66 -6.23 13.48
C ILE A 36 -23.04 -4.86 13.13
N ILE A 37 -23.16 -3.89 14.04
CA ILE A 37 -22.58 -2.56 13.85
C ILE A 37 -21.05 -2.64 13.82
N GLU A 38 -20.43 -3.37 14.74
CA GLU A 38 -18.97 -3.57 14.75
C GLU A 38 -18.48 -4.24 13.45
N PHE A 39 -19.15 -5.30 12.99
CA PHE A 39 -18.85 -5.95 11.72
C PHE A 39 -18.96 -4.96 10.55
N ALA A 40 -20.04 -4.18 10.48
CA ALA A 40 -20.23 -3.20 9.42
C ALA A 40 -19.13 -2.12 9.42
N PHE A 41 -18.76 -1.61 10.60
CA PHE A 41 -17.67 -0.65 10.74
C PHE A 41 -16.35 -1.23 10.25
N ILE A 42 -16.00 -2.44 10.69
CA ILE A 42 -14.70 -3.00 10.36
C ILE A 42 -14.63 -3.37 8.87
N ILE A 43 -15.71 -3.92 8.30
CA ILE A 43 -15.81 -4.21 6.85
C ILE A 43 -15.68 -2.94 6.00
N VAL A 44 -16.08 -1.78 6.49
CA VAL A 44 -15.96 -0.51 5.73
C VAL A 44 -14.61 0.16 5.98
N PHE A 45 -14.16 0.23 7.23
CA PHE A 45 -12.97 1.00 7.62
C PHE A 45 -11.65 0.26 7.35
N CYS A 46 -11.59 -1.07 7.51
CA CYS A 46 -10.37 -1.82 7.18
C CYS A 46 -9.98 -1.69 5.70
N PRO A 47 -10.83 -2.04 4.72
CA PRO A 47 -10.44 -1.95 3.33
C PRO A 47 -10.22 -0.52 2.87
N SER A 48 -11.01 0.46 3.34
CA SER A 48 -10.84 1.86 2.95
C SER A 48 -9.49 2.43 3.41
N THR A 49 -9.03 2.09 4.62
CA THR A 49 -7.71 2.50 5.11
C THR A 49 -6.57 1.86 4.32
N VAL A 50 -6.68 0.56 4.00
CA VAL A 50 -5.70 -0.16 3.16
C VAL A 50 -5.63 0.43 1.74
N ILE A 51 -6.78 0.68 1.12
CA ILE A 51 -6.89 1.31 -0.20
C ILE A 51 -6.25 2.72 -0.16
N GLY A 52 -6.57 3.52 0.86
CA GLY A 52 -6.04 4.87 1.02
C GLY A 52 -4.51 4.90 1.15
N ILE A 53 -3.94 3.99 1.96
CA ILE A 53 -2.48 3.89 2.12
C ILE A 53 -1.81 3.50 0.80
N ILE A 54 -2.33 2.50 0.10
CA ILE A 54 -1.78 2.04 -1.19
C ILE A 54 -1.91 3.13 -2.26
N TRP A 55 -3.04 3.83 -2.30
CA TRP A 55 -3.27 4.94 -3.23
C TRP A 55 -2.29 6.09 -2.99
N CYS A 56 -2.13 6.51 -1.73
CA CYS A 56 -1.18 7.54 -1.35
C CYS A 56 0.25 7.14 -1.70
N ALA A 57 0.65 5.90 -1.39
CA ALA A 57 1.98 5.39 -1.73
C ALA A 57 2.20 5.37 -3.26
N SER A 58 1.21 4.91 -4.03
CA SER A 58 1.26 4.91 -5.50
C SER A 58 1.41 6.32 -6.07
N ARG A 59 0.64 7.29 -5.55
CA ARG A 59 0.71 8.68 -6.00
C ARG A 59 2.07 9.31 -5.69
N ILE A 60 2.62 9.06 -4.50
CA ILE A 60 3.96 9.55 -4.13
C ILE A 60 5.01 8.93 -5.06
N ASN A 61 4.91 7.63 -5.36
CA ASN A 61 5.80 6.96 -6.29
C ASN A 61 5.68 7.51 -7.73
N ALA A 62 4.46 7.83 -8.19
CA ALA A 62 4.26 8.44 -9.51
C ALA A 62 4.91 9.83 -9.62
N GLN A 63 4.70 10.68 -8.61
CA GLN A 63 5.37 11.99 -8.53
C GLN A 63 6.89 11.83 -8.47
N HIS A 64 7.38 10.81 -7.77
CA HIS A 64 8.81 10.50 -7.70
C HIS A 64 9.39 10.16 -9.08
N GLN A 65 8.71 9.29 -9.85
CA GLN A 65 9.14 8.96 -11.22
C GLN A 65 9.14 10.18 -12.13
N MET A 66 8.18 11.10 -11.97
CA MET A 66 8.15 12.36 -12.73
C MET A 66 9.35 13.24 -12.41
N ILE A 67 9.72 13.37 -11.13
CA ILE A 67 10.91 14.14 -10.69
C ILE A 67 12.18 13.52 -11.27
N GLN A 68 12.33 12.20 -11.21
CA GLN A 68 13.49 11.52 -11.80
C GLN A 68 13.57 11.76 -13.31
N ARG A 69 12.46 11.60 -14.04
CA ARG A 69 12.43 11.87 -15.49
C ARG A 69 12.79 13.31 -15.81
N ALA A 70 12.29 14.28 -15.04
CA ALA A 70 12.62 15.68 -15.21
C ALA A 70 14.12 15.95 -15.00
N ILE A 71 14.73 15.36 -13.97
CA ILE A 71 16.18 15.44 -13.73
C ILE A 71 16.97 14.88 -14.92
N TYR A 72 16.58 13.72 -15.46
CA TYR A 72 17.24 13.12 -16.62
C TYR A 72 17.10 13.99 -17.87
N LEU A 73 15.92 14.55 -18.14
CA LEU A 73 15.69 15.45 -19.28
C LEU A 73 16.48 16.75 -19.15
N LEU A 74 16.55 17.32 -17.95
CA LEU A 74 17.35 18.50 -17.67
C LEU A 74 18.83 18.22 -17.89
N LEU A 75 19.34 17.08 -17.39
CA LEU A 75 20.72 16.67 -17.61
C LEU A 75 21.03 16.51 -19.11
N ASP A 76 20.18 15.80 -19.87
CA ASP A 76 20.34 15.60 -21.32
C ASP A 76 20.33 16.93 -22.09
N SER A 77 19.43 17.85 -21.73
CA SER A 77 19.34 19.17 -22.36
C SER A 77 20.59 20.02 -22.11
N GLN A 78 21.15 19.99 -20.91
CA GLN A 78 22.38 20.72 -20.55
C GLN A 78 23.60 20.15 -21.28
N THR A 79 23.69 18.82 -21.43
CA THR A 79 24.75 18.19 -22.24
C THR A 79 24.64 18.52 -23.73
N LYS A 80 23.41 18.62 -24.28
CA LYS A 80 23.19 18.97 -25.70
C LYS A 80 23.43 20.45 -25.99
N LEU A 81 23.08 21.34 -25.07
CA LEU A 81 23.20 22.79 -25.25
C LEU A 81 24.63 23.33 -25.12
N ARG A 82 25.60 22.48 -24.70
CA ARG A 82 27.02 22.85 -24.48
C ARG A 82 27.23 24.08 -23.56
N LYS A 83 26.18 24.50 -22.84
CA LYS A 83 26.23 25.49 -21.78
C LYS A 83 26.75 24.79 -20.53
N HIS A 84 28.07 24.73 -20.39
CA HIS A 84 28.73 24.12 -19.25
C HIS A 84 28.64 25.01 -18.02
N ASP A 85 27.45 25.11 -17.44
CA ASP A 85 27.33 25.59 -16.08
C ASP A 85 27.63 24.40 -15.15
N THR A 86 28.91 24.21 -14.86
CA THR A 86 29.44 23.08 -14.07
C THR A 86 28.77 22.97 -12.70
N ALA A 87 28.32 24.08 -12.13
CA ALA A 87 27.54 24.10 -10.90
C ALA A 87 26.20 23.35 -11.06
N ILE A 88 25.42 23.66 -12.11
CA ILE A 88 24.10 23.07 -12.38
C ILE A 88 24.20 21.56 -12.62
N ILE A 89 25.20 21.13 -13.38
CA ILE A 89 25.46 19.70 -13.64
C ILE A 89 25.84 18.97 -12.35
N SER A 90 26.65 19.59 -11.49
CA SER A 90 27.02 19.00 -10.19
C SER A 90 25.82 18.81 -9.27
N TYR A 91 24.88 19.79 -9.26
CA TYR A 91 23.64 19.70 -8.48
C TYR A 91 22.70 18.62 -9.01
N LEU A 92 22.54 18.52 -10.33
CA LEU A 92 21.75 17.46 -10.97
C LEU A 92 22.32 16.06 -10.69
N ASN A 93 23.65 15.90 -10.75
CA ASN A 93 24.30 14.63 -10.40
C ASN A 93 24.13 14.28 -8.92
N ARG A 94 24.23 15.26 -8.00
CA ARG A 94 23.91 15.06 -6.57
C ARG A 94 22.45 14.67 -6.33
N MET A 95 21.52 15.26 -7.06
CA MET A 95 20.09 14.91 -6.98
C MET A 95 19.81 13.52 -7.54
N LYS A 96 20.56 13.07 -8.56
CA LYS A 96 20.52 11.72 -9.11
C LYS A 96 21.13 10.68 -8.15
N GLU A 97 22.26 11.00 -7.51
CA GLU A 97 22.94 10.13 -6.53
C GLU A 97 22.16 9.95 -5.24
N LYS A 98 21.35 10.94 -4.84
CA LYS A 98 20.29 10.73 -3.87
C LYS A 98 19.25 9.78 -4.47
N GLN A 99 19.53 8.48 -4.44
CA GLN A 99 18.52 7.46 -4.62
C GLN A 99 17.50 7.65 -3.51
N PHE A 100 16.34 8.19 -3.87
CA PHE A 100 15.25 8.30 -2.93
C PHE A 100 14.62 6.90 -2.78
N PRO A 101 14.37 6.48 -1.54
CA PRO A 101 13.92 5.12 -1.27
C PRO A 101 12.61 4.85 -1.99
N ILE A 102 12.56 3.72 -2.70
CA ILE A 102 11.32 3.15 -3.24
C ILE A 102 10.36 3.00 -2.07
N MET A 103 9.11 3.42 -2.24
CA MET A 103 8.10 3.37 -1.19
C MET A 103 7.67 1.92 -0.94
N SER A 104 8.49 1.23 -0.14
CA SER A 104 8.30 -0.13 0.30
C SER A 104 7.87 -0.15 1.76
N SER A 105 7.06 -1.13 2.12
CA SER A 105 6.67 -1.52 3.47
C SER A 105 7.67 -2.56 3.98
N CYS A 106 8.48 -2.15 4.94
CA CYS A 106 9.64 -2.81 5.53
C CYS A 106 10.69 -3.41 4.56
N GLY A 107 10.73 -3.02 3.28
CA GLY A 107 11.62 -3.64 2.28
C GLY A 107 11.06 -4.95 1.69
N PHE A 108 9.99 -5.50 2.27
CA PHE A 108 9.39 -6.77 1.87
C PHE A 108 8.19 -6.60 0.95
N LEU A 109 7.43 -5.51 1.10
CA LEU A 109 6.19 -5.28 0.36
C LEU A 109 6.27 -3.96 -0.39
N GLU A 110 6.37 -4.02 -1.72
CA GLU A 110 6.10 -2.83 -2.53
C GLU A 110 4.61 -2.48 -2.43
N LEU A 111 4.33 -1.24 -2.02
CA LEU A 111 2.96 -0.70 -1.95
C LEU A 111 2.44 -0.42 -3.37
N THR A 112 2.19 -1.50 -4.11
CA THR A 112 1.65 -1.46 -5.46
C THR A 112 0.18 -1.87 -5.45
N PRO A 113 -0.61 -1.43 -6.45
CA PRO A 113 -1.99 -1.90 -6.61
C PRO A 113 -2.11 -3.43 -6.75
N LYS A 114 -1.04 -4.10 -7.20
CA LYS A 114 -0.98 -5.58 -7.26
C LYS A 114 -1.09 -6.21 -5.87
N LEU A 115 -0.50 -5.57 -4.85
CA LEU A 115 -0.61 -6.00 -3.46
C LEU A 115 -2.07 -6.02 -3.00
N LEU A 116 -2.83 -4.99 -3.39
CA LEU A 116 -4.24 -4.85 -3.04
C LEU A 116 -5.05 -6.04 -3.56
N ILE A 117 -4.85 -6.40 -4.83
CA ILE A 117 -5.48 -7.59 -5.44
C ILE A 117 -5.08 -8.87 -4.69
N GLY A 118 -3.80 -9.01 -4.31
CA GLY A 118 -3.33 -10.15 -3.54
C GLY A 118 -3.95 -10.24 -2.13
N LEU A 119 -4.06 -9.10 -1.44
CA LEU A 119 -4.67 -9.03 -0.11
C LEU A 119 -6.16 -9.38 -0.15
N PHE A 120 -6.93 -8.74 -1.04
CA PHE A 120 -8.36 -9.07 -1.21
C PHE A 120 -8.57 -10.50 -1.69
N GLY A 121 -7.73 -10.98 -2.62
CA GLY A 121 -7.76 -12.36 -3.09
C GLY A 121 -7.55 -13.35 -1.95
N SER A 122 -6.53 -13.12 -1.10
CA SER A 122 -6.29 -13.97 0.07
C SER A 122 -7.48 -13.98 1.02
N LEU A 123 -8.05 -12.81 1.32
CA LEU A 123 -9.18 -12.65 2.23
C LEU A 123 -10.41 -13.40 1.72
N PHE A 124 -10.66 -13.35 0.41
CA PHE A 124 -11.72 -14.09 -0.25
C PHE A 124 -11.47 -15.62 -0.23
N THR A 125 -10.26 -16.07 -0.57
CA THR A 125 -9.91 -17.49 -0.60
C THR A 125 -10.02 -18.12 0.78
N TYR A 126 -9.42 -17.52 1.80
CA TYR A 126 -9.53 -18.01 3.17
C TYR A 126 -10.95 -17.87 3.69
N GLY A 127 -11.69 -16.82 3.31
CA GLY A 127 -13.09 -16.69 3.69
C GLY A 127 -13.96 -17.81 3.14
N LEU A 128 -13.76 -18.18 1.87
CA LEU A 128 -14.42 -19.35 1.28
C LEU A 128 -13.99 -20.67 1.95
N LEU A 129 -12.71 -20.80 2.33
CA LEU A 129 -12.21 -21.97 3.05
C LEU A 129 -12.93 -22.15 4.40
N PHE A 130 -13.06 -21.07 5.18
CA PHE A 130 -13.77 -21.09 6.46
C PHE A 130 -15.26 -21.41 6.28
N LEU A 131 -15.91 -20.86 5.25
CA LEU A 131 -17.30 -21.21 4.93
C LEU A 131 -17.46 -22.68 4.53
N ASN A 132 -16.48 -23.25 3.82
CA ASN A 132 -16.48 -24.65 3.45
C ASN A 132 -16.31 -25.56 4.67
N LEU A 133 -15.46 -25.17 5.63
CA LEU A 133 -15.21 -25.91 6.88
C LEU A 133 -16.39 -25.88 7.87
N LYS A 134 -17.30 -24.90 7.77
CA LYS A 134 -18.53 -24.84 8.58
C LYS A 134 -19.62 -25.83 8.10
N ARG A 135 -19.46 -26.38 6.89
CA ARG A 135 -20.40 -27.34 6.29
C ARG A 135 -20.13 -28.75 6.81
#